data_AF-A0A932T961-F1
#
_entry.id   AF-A0A932T961-F1
#
_cell.length_a   1.000
_cell.length_b   1.000
_cell.length_c   1.000
_cell.angle_alpha   90.00
_cell.angle_beta   90.00
_cell.angle_gamma   90.00
#
_symmetry.space_group_name_H-M   'P 1'
#
loop_
_entity.id
_entity.type
_entity.pdbx_description
1 polymer ?
#
loop_
_entity_poly.entity_id
_entity_poly.type
_entity_poly.pdbx_seq_one_letter_code
_entity_poly.pdbx_strand_id
1 'polypeptide(L)' 'ACARTSTQALTNAIAPYVLDLAEKGYRRALKEDVGLKEGLNVCLGQVTNQHVAHDCGYKFHAPDNFL' A
#
# COMPACT_ATOMS: atom_id res chain seq x y z
N ALA A 1 -7.89 -6.63 27.66
CA ALA A 1 -7.55 -7.76 26.77
C ALA A 1 -8.02 -7.54 25.32
N CYS A 2 -7.83 -6.35 24.74
CA CYS A 2 -8.26 -6.05 23.36
C CYS A 2 -7.10 -6.15 22.36
N ALA A 3 -5.90 -5.69 22.73
CA ALA A 3 -4.73 -5.68 21.85
C ALA A 3 -4.42 -7.05 21.24
N ARG A 4 -4.45 -8.14 22.02
CA ARG A 4 -4.19 -9.49 21.53
C ARG A 4 -5.16 -9.91 20.42
N THR A 5 -6.45 -9.67 20.63
CA THR A 5 -7.50 -10.02 19.66
C THR A 5 -7.37 -9.17 18.39
N SER A 6 -7.17 -7.85 18.52
CA SER A 6 -7.02 -6.95 17.38
C SER A 6 -5.76 -7.23 16.56
N THR A 7 -4.63 -7.54 17.22
CA THR A 7 -3.40 -7.94 16.52
C THR A 7 -3.62 -9.21 15.72
N GLN A 8 -4.22 -10.24 16.32
CA GLN A 8 -4.49 -11.49 15.60
C GLN A 8 -5.42 -11.27 14.40
N ALA A 9 -6.49 -10.49 14.58
CA ALA A 9 -7.41 -10.15 13.50
C ALA A 9 -6.72 -9.39 12.36
N LEU A 10 -5.93 -8.36 12.68
CA LEU A 10 -5.21 -7.56 11.69
C LEU A 10 -4.16 -8.40 10.96
N THR A 11 -3.31 -9.14 11.69
CA THR A 11 -2.25 -9.96 11.09
C THR A 11 -2.83 -11.01 10.17
N ASN A 12 -3.94 -11.66 10.54
CA ASN A 12 -4.62 -12.63 9.67
C ASN A 12 -5.12 -11.98 8.36
N ALA A 13 -5.59 -10.73 8.42
CA ALA A 13 -6.05 -10.00 7.24
C ALA A 13 -4.90 -9.52 6.35
N ILE A 14 -3.74 -9.12 6.92
CA ILE A 14 -2.64 -8.54 6.14
C ILE A 14 -1.57 -9.55 5.72
N ALA A 15 -1.52 -10.74 6.32
CA ALA A 15 -0.49 -11.75 6.06
C ALA A 15 -0.31 -12.11 4.58
N PRO A 16 -1.38 -12.28 3.76
CA PRO A 16 -1.21 -12.56 2.33
C PRO A 16 -0.43 -11.46 1.59
N TYR A 17 -0.78 -10.18 1.81
CA TYR A 17 -0.10 -9.05 1.17
C TYR A 17 1.37 -8.95 1.58
N VAL A 18 1.69 -9.25 2.84
CA VAL A 18 3.07 -9.24 3.34
C VAL A 18 3.92 -10.31 2.64
N LEU A 19 3.36 -11.52 2.44
CA LEU A 19 4.04 -12.59 1.72
C LEU A 19 4.25 -12.23 0.24
N ASP A 20 3.23 -11.69 -0.43
CA ASP A 20 3.35 -11.25 -1.83
C ASP A 20 4.43 -10.18 -2.00
N LEU A 21 4.48 -9.20 -1.09
CA LEU A 21 5.53 -8.17 -1.10
C LEU A 21 6.92 -8.77 -0.88
N ALA A 22 7.05 -9.74 0.02
CA ALA A 22 8.33 -10.37 0.33
C ALA A 22 8.86 -11.24 -0.82
N GLU A 23 7.97 -11.99 -1.49
CA GLU A 23 8.37 -12.90 -2.58
C GLU A 23 8.58 -12.17 -3.91
N LYS A 24 7.72 -11.19 -4.23
CA LYS A 24 7.67 -10.57 -5.56
C LYS A 24 8.30 -9.18 -5.60
N GLY A 25 8.50 -8.54 -4.44
CA GLY A 25 8.84 -7.13 -4.34
C GLY A 25 7.67 -6.21 -4.70
N TYR A 26 7.78 -4.92 -4.35
CA TYR A 26 6.67 -3.97 -4.46
C TYR A 26 6.17 -3.78 -5.91
N ARG A 27 7.07 -3.70 -6.90
CA ARG A 27 6.67 -3.41 -8.30
C ARG A 27 5.73 -4.47 -8.86
N ARG A 28 6.07 -5.74 -8.65
CA ARG A 28 5.30 -6.86 -9.16
C ARG A 28 4.06 -7.11 -8.32
N ALA A 29 4.18 -7.07 -6.98
CA ALA A 29 3.03 -7.22 -6.09
C ALA A 29 1.94 -6.17 -6.36
N LEU A 30 2.31 -4.89 -6.54
CA LEU A 30 1.37 -3.81 -6.83
C LEU A 30 0.79 -3.87 -8.26
N LYS A 31 1.47 -4.53 -9.21
CA LYS A 31 0.89 -4.76 -10.56
C LYS A 31 -0.14 -5.88 -10.55
N GLU A 32 0.10 -6.92 -9.77
CA GLU A 32 -0.75 -8.11 -9.71
C GLU A 32 -1.96 -7.91 -8.80
N ASP A 33 -1.84 -7.11 -7.73
CA ASP A 33 -2.90 -6.83 -6.76
C ASP A 33 -3.36 -5.36 -6.82
N VAL A 34 -4.55 -5.15 -7.36
CA VAL A 34 -5.17 -3.82 -7.49
C VAL A 34 -5.47 -3.21 -6.12
N GLY A 35 -5.92 -4.00 -5.14
CA GLY A 35 -6.23 -3.50 -3.80
C GLY A 35 -4.97 -3.05 -3.07
N LEU A 36 -3.87 -3.78 -3.23
CA LEU A 36 -2.58 -3.37 -2.70
C LEU A 36 -2.07 -2.08 -3.37
N LYS A 37 -2.31 -1.93 -4.69
CA LYS A 37 -1.96 -0.71 -5.44
C LYS A 37 -2.71 0.52 -4.96
N GLU A 38 -4.01 0.39 -4.70
CA GLU A 38 -4.84 1.48 -4.19
C GLU A 38 -4.41 1.94 -2.78
N GLY A 39 -3.76 1.06 -2.02
CA GLY A 39 -3.17 1.39 -0.71
C GLY A 39 -1.85 2.18 -0.78
N LEU A 40 -1.27 2.40 -1.96
CA LEU A 40 0.02 3.10 -2.10
C LEU A 40 -0.14 4.61 -1.90
N ASN A 41 0.54 5.16 -0.89
CA ASN A 41 0.50 6.60 -0.61
C ASN A 41 1.72 7.36 -1.13
N VAL A 42 2.92 6.82 -0.96
CA VAL A 42 4.17 7.47 -1.35
C VAL A 42 5.12 6.46 -1.98
N CYS A 43 5.74 6.82 -3.09
CA CYS A 43 6.78 6.03 -3.73
C CYS A 43 7.89 6.95 -4.24
N LEU A 44 9.15 6.64 -3.91
CA LEU A 44 10.33 7.40 -4.36
C LEU A 44 10.21 8.92 -4.14
N GLY A 45 9.64 9.33 -3.00
CA GLY A 45 9.45 10.74 -2.64
C GLY A 45 8.27 11.44 -3.34
N GLN A 46 7.46 10.72 -4.12
CA GLN A 46 6.29 11.26 -4.82
C GLN A 46 5.00 10.74 -4.19
N VAL A 47 3.99 11.60 -4.10
CA VAL A 47 2.67 11.25 -3.54
C VAL A 47 1.82 10.60 -4.62
N THR A 48 1.34 9.40 -4.33
CA THR A 48 0.57 8.52 -5.24
C THR A 48 -0.88 8.33 -4.84
N ASN A 49 -1.28 8.88 -3.69
CA ASN A 49 -2.67 8.95 -3.26
C ASN A 49 -3.26 10.31 -3.59
N GLN A 50 -4.35 10.33 -4.37
CA GLN A 50 -4.98 11.55 -4.85
C GLN A 50 -5.55 12.43 -3.73
N HIS A 51 -6.16 11.82 -2.72
CA HIS A 51 -6.76 12.54 -1.59
C HIS A 51 -5.67 13.20 -0.74
N VAL A 52 -4.60 12.47 -0.43
CA VAL A 52 -3.45 13.00 0.31
C VAL A 52 -2.77 14.14 -0.46
N ALA A 53 -2.62 14.00 -1.78
CA ALA A 53 -2.06 15.05 -2.61
C ALA A 53 -2.93 16.32 -2.58
N HIS A 54 -4.25 16.17 -2.66
CA HIS A 54 -5.19 17.28 -2.59
C HIS A 54 -5.16 17.98 -1.22
N ASP A 55 -5.34 17.23 -0.14
CA ASP A 55 -5.50 17.77 1.21
C ASP A 55 -4.21 18.42 1.74
N CYS A 56 -3.05 17.90 1.35
CA CYS A 56 -1.75 18.42 1.76
C CYS A 56 -1.12 19.39 0.74
N GLY A 57 -1.79 19.68 -0.38
CA GLY A 57 -1.28 20.56 -1.43
C GLY A 57 -0.05 20.02 -2.18
N TYR A 58 0.11 18.70 -2.25
CA TYR A 58 1.19 18.05 -3.00
C TYR A 58 0.80 17.77 -4.45
N LYS A 59 1.81 17.57 -5.30
CA LYS A 59 1.59 17.09 -6.66
C LYS A 59 1.24 15.60 -6.63
N PHE A 60 0.14 15.24 -7.29
CA PHE A 60 -0.23 13.84 -7.51
C PHE A 60 0.60 13.23 -8.64
N HIS A 61 1.09 12.01 -8.40
CA HIS A 61 1.76 11.17 -9.38
C HIS A 61 1.06 9.81 -9.46
N ALA A 62 0.62 9.38 -10.64
CA ALA A 62 0.00 8.07 -10.78
C ALA A 62 0.95 6.95 -10.33
N PRO A 63 0.48 5.96 -9.55
CA PRO A 63 1.31 4.86 -9.06
C PRO A 63 1.95 4.07 -10.20
N ASP A 64 1.27 3.92 -11.35
CA ASP A 64 1.76 3.20 -12.52
C ASP A 64 3.06 3.79 -13.11
N ASN A 65 3.41 5.05 -12.80
CA ASN A 65 4.69 5.64 -13.21
C ASN A 65 5.90 5.01 -12.50
N PHE A 66 5.68 4.32 -11.37
CA PHE A 66 6.73 3.76 -10.52
C PHE A 66 6.76 2.23 -10.53
N LEU A 67 5.79 1.58 -11.17
CA LEU A 67 5.65 0.12 -11.23
C LEU A 67 6.31 -0.43 -12.49
#